data_AF-K1ZMJ9-F1
#
_entry.id   AF-K1ZMJ9-F1
#
_cell.length_a   1.000
_cell.length_b   1.000
_cell.length_c   1.000
_cell.angle_alpha   90.00
_cell.angle_beta   90.00
_cell.angle_gamma   90.00
#
_symmetry.space_group_name_H-M   'P 1'
#
loop_
_entity.id
_entity.type
_entity.pdbx_description
1 polymer ?
#
loop_
_entity_poly.entity_id
_entity_poly.type
_entity_poly.pdbx_seq_one_letter_code
_entity_poly.pdbx_strand_id
1 'polypeptide(L)'
;MSDQPIEIKPSSHWFDDMWWLNQDERQAEKNTGYTVINPGTTNGTILGANLCTLNLLQGTEFMPDLTGAVVFVEDDDQTFPALFDRDLQSLIHLPNFKNVKGLVIGRFQKKSQMTAELLRQIIKSKKELAHIPVIAEADFGHTDPKITLPIGGKVALSADQNGAKITFLEH
;
A
#
# COMPACT_ATOMS: atom_id res chain seq x y z
N MET A 1 -6.68 -16.74 -14.83
CA MET A 1 -6.22 -15.35 -14.85
C MET A 1 -6.97 -14.65 -15.95
N SER A 2 -7.57 -13.50 -15.64
CA SER A 2 -8.20 -12.62 -16.63
C SER A 2 -7.19 -11.53 -17.01
N ASP A 3 -7.05 -11.29 -18.31
CA ASP A 3 -6.13 -10.28 -18.85
C ASP A 3 -6.84 -8.96 -19.16
N GLN A 4 -8.11 -8.82 -18.77
CA GLN A 4 -8.86 -7.57 -18.95
C GLN A 4 -8.42 -6.56 -17.88
N PRO A 5 -7.87 -5.40 -18.27
CA PRO A 5 -7.39 -4.42 -17.30
C PRO A 5 -8.53 -3.87 -16.43
N ILE A 6 -8.29 -3.80 -15.12
CA ILE A 6 -9.21 -3.21 -14.15
C ILE A 6 -8.55 -1.97 -13.54
N GLU A 7 -9.10 -0.79 -13.82
CA GLU A 7 -8.73 0.43 -13.10
C GLU A 7 -9.35 0.39 -11.69
N ILE A 8 -8.49 0.48 -10.69
CA ILE A 8 -8.90 0.53 -9.30
C ILE A 8 -9.21 1.97 -8.93
N LYS A 9 -10.49 2.23 -8.67
CA LYS A 9 -10.98 3.55 -8.29
C LYS A 9 -11.08 3.65 -6.77
N PRO A 10 -10.69 4.79 -6.18
CA PRO A 10 -10.97 5.04 -4.78
C PRO A 10 -12.47 4.99 -4.49
N SER A 11 -12.83 4.49 -3.32
CA SER A 11 -14.18 4.58 -2.78
C SER A 11 -14.57 6.04 -2.59
N SER A 12 -15.87 6.33 -2.52
CA SER A 12 -16.34 7.69 -2.18
C SER A 12 -16.20 7.99 -0.68
N HIS A 13 -16.33 6.95 0.15
CA HIS A 13 -16.26 7.01 1.60
C HIS A 13 -15.53 5.79 2.16
N TRP A 14 -14.98 5.93 3.34
CA TRP A 14 -14.34 4.85 4.08
C TRP A 14 -14.79 4.82 5.54
N PHE A 15 -14.52 3.70 6.20
CA PHE A 15 -14.98 3.36 7.53
C PHE A 15 -13.86 2.66 8.31
N ASP A 16 -13.85 2.85 9.62
CA ASP A 16 -12.89 2.25 10.56
C ASP A 16 -13.56 2.01 11.91
N ASP A 17 -14.75 1.43 11.84
CA ASP A 17 -15.59 1.14 12.98
C ASP A 17 -15.76 -0.37 13.18
N MET A 18 -16.04 -0.77 14.42
CA MET A 18 -16.23 -2.18 14.81
C MET A 18 -17.62 -2.64 14.38
N TRP A 19 -17.89 -2.65 13.08
CA TRP A 19 -19.22 -2.91 12.51
C TRP A 19 -19.80 -4.28 12.89
N TRP A 20 -18.94 -5.25 13.25
CA TRP A 20 -19.36 -6.56 13.75
C TRP A 20 -19.95 -6.51 15.17
N LEU A 21 -19.68 -5.45 15.93
CA LEU A 21 -20.31 -5.19 17.23
C LEU A 21 -21.60 -4.37 17.10
N ASN A 22 -21.61 -3.40 16.18
CA ASN A 22 -22.78 -2.53 15.95
C ASN A 22 -22.88 -2.16 14.47
N GLN A 23 -23.96 -2.59 13.81
CA GLN A 23 -24.21 -2.27 12.39
C GLN A 23 -25.05 -1.00 12.19
N ASP A 24 -25.70 -0.49 13.25
CA ASP A 24 -26.65 0.63 13.14
C ASP A 24 -25.93 1.99 13.18
N GLU A 25 -24.76 2.07 13.82
CA GLU A 25 -24.02 3.33 14.03
C GLU A 25 -22.72 3.38 13.22
N ARG A 26 -22.84 3.33 11.89
CA ARG A 26 -21.69 3.42 10.97
C ARG A 26 -21.19 4.86 10.82
N GLN A 27 -19.90 5.09 11.00
CA GLN A 27 -19.28 6.41 10.80
C GLN A 27 -18.53 6.48 9.47
N ALA A 28 -19.16 7.08 8.46
CA ALA A 28 -18.58 7.29 7.14
C ALA A 28 -17.65 8.50 7.13
N GLU A 29 -16.43 8.31 6.64
CA GLU A 29 -15.47 9.36 6.35
C GLU A 29 -15.40 9.62 4.85
N LYS A 30 -15.25 10.88 4.44
CA LYS A 30 -15.08 11.21 3.03
C LYS A 30 -13.70 10.74 2.57
N ASN A 31 -13.64 9.98 1.47
CA ASN A 31 -12.38 9.59 0.87
C ASN A 31 -11.89 10.69 -0.08
N THR A 32 -10.67 11.19 0.14
CA THR A 32 -10.03 12.18 -0.76
C THR A 32 -9.30 11.54 -1.93
N GLY A 33 -9.31 10.21 -2.02
CA GLY A 33 -8.63 9.44 -3.03
C GLY A 33 -7.15 9.22 -2.74
N TYR A 34 -6.42 8.78 -3.76
CA TYR A 34 -5.00 8.46 -3.66
C TYR A 34 -4.15 9.68 -3.34
N THR A 35 -3.17 9.49 -2.47
CA THR A 35 -2.15 10.49 -2.17
C THR A 35 -0.84 10.16 -2.90
N VAL A 36 -0.37 11.06 -3.76
CA VAL A 36 0.94 10.94 -4.42
C VAL A 36 2.03 11.43 -3.47
N ILE A 37 2.97 10.55 -3.11
CA ILE A 37 4.17 10.88 -2.32
C ILE A 37 5.38 11.07 -3.25
N ASN A 38 5.60 10.13 -4.15
CA ASN A 38 6.60 10.22 -5.21
C ASN A 38 5.91 10.06 -6.57
N PRO A 39 6.06 11.01 -7.50
CA PRO A 39 5.53 10.87 -8.86
C PRO A 39 6.35 9.85 -9.65
N GLY A 40 5.76 9.30 -10.70
CA GLY A 40 6.39 8.34 -11.59
C GLY A 40 5.39 7.39 -12.23
N THR A 41 5.87 6.62 -13.21
CA THR A 41 5.10 5.56 -13.86
C THR A 41 5.89 4.27 -13.80
N THR A 42 5.20 3.13 -13.63
CA THR A 42 5.87 1.83 -13.57
C THR A 42 4.89 0.69 -13.81
N ASN A 43 5.43 -0.45 -14.24
CA ASN A 43 4.70 -1.72 -14.32
C ASN A 43 5.48 -2.80 -13.58
N GLY A 44 4.79 -3.65 -12.82
CA GLY A 44 5.44 -4.73 -12.08
C GLY A 44 4.48 -5.80 -11.58
N THR A 45 5.05 -6.79 -10.89
CA THR A 45 4.30 -7.85 -10.21
C THR A 45 3.78 -7.34 -8.87
N ILE A 46 2.52 -7.62 -8.54
CA ILE A 46 1.93 -7.26 -7.24
C ILE A 46 2.45 -8.23 -6.18
N LEU A 47 3.12 -7.71 -5.16
CA LEU A 47 3.55 -8.46 -3.97
C LEU A 47 3.20 -7.67 -2.70
N GLY A 48 3.08 -8.36 -1.55
CA GLY A 48 2.96 -7.73 -0.23
C GLY A 48 1.69 -8.14 0.53
N ALA A 49 0.87 -7.15 0.91
CA ALA A 49 -0.25 -7.13 1.86
C ALA A 49 0.15 -6.60 3.25
N ASN A 50 -0.14 -7.31 4.33
CA ASN A 50 0.14 -6.84 5.68
C ASN A 50 1.68 -6.79 5.94
N LEU A 51 2.21 -5.62 6.29
CA LEU A 51 3.64 -5.36 6.37
C LEU A 51 4.32 -6.19 7.45
N CYS A 52 3.78 -6.19 8.67
CA CYS A 52 4.35 -6.93 9.78
C CYS A 52 4.27 -8.46 9.54
N THR A 53 3.21 -8.95 8.91
CA THR A 53 3.09 -10.36 8.49
C THR A 53 4.07 -10.72 7.37
N LEU A 54 4.22 -9.88 6.35
CA LEU A 54 5.23 -10.07 5.29
C LEU A 54 6.64 -10.14 5.87
N ASN A 55 6.90 -9.36 6.93
CA ASN A 55 8.18 -9.35 7.62
C ASN A 55 8.52 -10.71 8.26
N LEU A 56 7.52 -11.54 8.63
CA LEU A 56 7.74 -12.89 9.17
C LEU A 56 8.34 -13.87 8.16
N LEU A 57 8.24 -13.58 6.86
CA LEU A 57 8.83 -14.41 5.81
C LEU A 57 10.31 -14.12 5.60
N GLN A 58 10.81 -12.97 6.08
CA GLN A 58 12.19 -12.53 5.86
C GLN A 58 13.20 -13.54 6.42
N GLY A 59 14.17 -13.93 5.58
CA GLY A 59 15.16 -14.96 5.94
C GLY A 59 14.70 -16.41 5.77
N THR A 60 13.46 -16.64 5.31
CA THR A 60 12.93 -17.97 5.00
C THR A 60 12.86 -18.22 3.49
N GLU A 61 12.65 -19.47 3.08
CA GLU A 61 12.40 -19.84 1.68
C GLU A 61 11.07 -19.31 1.12
N PHE A 62 10.18 -18.82 1.98
CA PHE A 62 8.86 -18.33 1.60
C PHE A 62 8.84 -16.85 1.25
N MET A 63 9.92 -16.10 1.49
CA MET A 63 10.01 -14.71 1.08
C MET A 63 10.04 -14.62 -0.47
N PRO A 64 9.09 -13.93 -1.11
CA PRO A 64 9.10 -13.80 -2.55
C PRO A 64 10.27 -12.91 -3.03
N ASP A 65 10.82 -13.19 -4.21
CA ASP A 65 11.77 -12.30 -4.86
C ASP A 65 11.08 -10.98 -5.24
N LEU A 66 11.59 -9.87 -4.70
CA LEU A 66 11.03 -8.53 -4.92
C LEU A 66 11.46 -7.90 -6.25
N THR A 67 12.26 -8.61 -7.06
CA THR A 67 12.77 -8.11 -8.34
C THR A 67 11.62 -7.75 -9.30
N GLY A 68 11.54 -6.48 -9.68
CA GLY A 68 10.52 -5.99 -10.60
C GLY A 68 9.12 -5.89 -10.00
N ALA A 69 8.99 -6.00 -8.68
CA ALA A 69 7.71 -5.94 -7.99
C ALA A 69 7.23 -4.49 -7.78
N VAL A 70 5.92 -4.32 -7.76
CA VAL A 70 5.26 -3.20 -7.10
C VAL A 70 4.75 -3.72 -5.77
N VAL A 71 5.31 -3.23 -4.67
CA VAL A 71 4.98 -3.74 -3.34
C VAL A 71 3.76 -2.98 -2.81
N PHE A 72 2.74 -3.71 -2.41
CA PHE A 72 1.56 -3.21 -1.73
C PHE A 72 1.72 -3.50 -0.25
N VAL A 73 1.74 -2.47 0.61
CA VAL A 73 1.88 -2.64 2.06
C VAL A 73 0.75 -1.94 2.79
N GLU A 74 0.26 -2.59 3.83
CA GLU A 74 -0.70 -2.03 4.78
C GLU A 74 -0.41 -2.59 6.17
N ASP A 75 -0.98 -2.02 7.22
CA ASP A 75 -0.86 -2.56 8.57
C ASP A 75 -2.10 -2.17 9.41
N ASP A 76 -2.30 -2.87 10.53
CA ASP A 76 -3.53 -2.78 11.33
C ASP A 76 -3.50 -1.70 12.43
N ASP A 77 -4.49 -1.73 13.32
CA ASP A 77 -4.67 -0.78 14.42
C ASP A 77 -3.62 -0.87 15.55
N GLN A 78 -2.72 -1.86 15.50
CA GLN A 78 -1.58 -2.01 16.41
C GLN A 78 -0.34 -1.28 15.90
N THR A 79 -0.33 -0.93 14.61
CA THR A 79 0.75 -0.13 14.02
C THR A 79 0.68 1.32 14.49
N PHE A 80 1.83 1.98 14.51
CA PHE A 80 1.98 3.42 14.73
C PHE A 80 3.19 3.91 13.92
N PRO A 81 3.41 5.23 13.72
CA PRO A 81 4.34 5.71 12.72
C PRO A 81 5.75 5.12 12.82
N ALA A 82 6.29 5.01 14.03
CA ALA A 82 7.62 4.42 14.24
C ALA A 82 7.67 2.89 14.03
N LEU A 83 6.57 2.17 14.26
CA LEU A 83 6.50 0.73 14.00
C LEU A 83 6.42 0.45 12.48
N PHE A 84 5.55 1.16 11.77
CA PHE A 84 5.51 1.09 10.31
C PHE A 84 6.86 1.48 9.68
N ASP A 85 7.50 2.53 10.20
CA ASP A 85 8.81 3.00 9.72
C ASP A 85 9.91 1.94 9.83
N ARG A 86 10.06 1.32 11.01
CA ARG A 86 11.09 0.28 11.22
C ARG A 86 10.84 -0.98 10.40
N ASP A 87 9.58 -1.38 10.22
CA ASP A 87 9.23 -2.58 9.46
C ASP A 87 9.40 -2.33 7.95
N LEU A 88 9.07 -1.13 7.47
CA LEU A 88 9.37 -0.70 6.11
C LEU A 88 10.89 -0.65 5.88
N GLN A 89 11.66 -0.19 6.86
CA GLN A 89 13.13 -0.20 6.76
C GLN A 89 13.70 -1.63 6.70
N SER A 90 13.15 -2.57 7.46
CA SER A 90 13.52 -3.99 7.39
C SER A 90 13.29 -4.55 5.98
N LEU A 91 12.12 -4.27 5.40
CA LEU A 91 11.78 -4.65 4.03
C LEU A 91 12.73 -4.05 2.99
N ILE A 92 13.11 -2.77 3.14
CA ILE A 92 14.05 -2.08 2.24
C ILE A 92 15.45 -2.70 2.28
N HIS A 93 15.86 -3.27 3.41
CA HIS A 93 17.15 -3.93 3.55
C HIS A 93 17.20 -5.34 2.94
N LEU A 94 16.09 -5.88 2.44
CA LEU A 94 16.10 -7.19 1.83
C LEU A 94 16.93 -7.24 0.54
N PRO A 95 17.45 -8.43 0.19
CA PRO A 95 18.06 -8.65 -1.11
C PRO A 95 17.12 -8.20 -2.24
N ASN A 96 17.69 -7.64 -3.29
CA ASN A 96 16.98 -7.19 -4.48
C ASN A 96 15.93 -6.08 -4.27
N PHE A 97 15.79 -5.48 -3.09
CA PHE A 97 14.86 -4.35 -2.90
C PHE A 97 15.17 -3.19 -3.86
N LYS A 98 16.44 -2.97 -4.22
CA LYS A 98 16.87 -2.02 -5.26
C LYS A 98 16.20 -2.20 -6.64
N ASN A 99 15.59 -3.36 -6.89
CA ASN A 99 14.86 -3.70 -8.11
C ASN A 99 13.34 -3.57 -7.95
N VAL A 100 12.84 -3.18 -6.76
CA VAL A 100 11.44 -2.81 -6.56
C VAL A 100 11.14 -1.60 -7.43
N LYS A 101 9.97 -1.63 -8.06
CA LYS A 101 9.57 -0.71 -9.11
C LYS A 101 8.58 0.36 -8.64
N GLY A 102 7.90 0.13 -7.52
CA GLY A 102 6.89 1.02 -6.96
C GLY A 102 6.39 0.55 -5.59
N LEU A 103 5.77 1.46 -4.85
CA LEU A 103 5.18 1.20 -3.54
C LEU A 103 3.75 1.74 -3.51
N VAL A 104 2.80 0.92 -3.06
CA VAL A 104 1.43 1.33 -2.78
C VAL A 104 1.15 1.07 -1.31
N ILE A 105 0.63 2.08 -0.60
CA ILE A 105 0.36 2.02 0.84
C ILE A 105 -1.15 2.08 1.06
N GLY A 106 -1.66 1.08 1.77
CA GLY A 106 -3.06 1.00 2.18
C GLY A 106 -3.41 2.10 3.18
N ARG A 107 -4.69 2.40 3.30
CA ARG A 107 -5.19 3.38 4.27
C ARG A 107 -4.96 2.86 5.69
N PHE A 108 -4.38 3.71 6.53
CA PHE A 108 -4.19 3.40 7.94
C PHE A 108 -5.49 3.55 8.73
N GLN A 109 -5.71 2.67 9.71
CA GLN A 109 -6.76 2.85 10.71
C GLN A 109 -6.47 4.09 11.57
N LYS A 110 -7.52 4.75 12.07
CA LYS A 110 -7.47 6.00 12.85
C LYS A 110 -6.60 5.86 14.10
N LYS A 111 -6.66 4.69 14.75
CA LYS A 111 -5.88 4.40 15.97
C LYS A 111 -4.37 4.43 15.75
N SER A 112 -3.89 4.20 14.54
CA SER A 112 -2.47 4.29 14.21
C SER A 112 -1.90 5.70 14.38
N GLN A 113 -2.75 6.73 14.32
CA GLN A 113 -2.35 8.14 14.32
C GLN A 113 -1.37 8.51 13.20
N MET A 114 -1.32 7.73 12.12
CA MET A 114 -0.53 8.07 10.93
C MET A 114 -1.16 9.29 10.24
N THR A 115 -0.41 10.37 10.14
CA THR A 115 -0.81 11.55 9.38
C THR A 115 -0.12 11.56 8.03
N ALA A 116 -0.70 12.25 7.04
CA ALA A 116 -0.09 12.41 5.72
C ALA A 116 1.31 13.06 5.79
N GLU A 117 1.52 13.99 6.73
CA GLU A 117 2.82 14.64 6.96
C GLU A 117 3.86 13.65 7.51
N LEU A 118 3.50 12.86 8.53
CA LEU A 118 4.38 11.82 9.09
C LEU A 118 4.72 10.76 8.05
N LEU A 119 3.73 10.28 7.29
CA LEU A 119 3.96 9.31 6.24
C LEU A 119 4.90 9.87 5.16
N ARG A 120 4.70 11.13 4.74
CA ARG A 120 5.63 11.79 3.80
C ARG A 120 7.03 11.87 4.38
N GLN A 121 7.21 12.22 5.65
CA GLN A 121 8.52 12.26 6.29
C GLN A 121 9.19 10.87 6.33
N ILE A 122 8.45 9.83 6.71
CA ILE A 122 8.91 8.43 6.72
C ILE A 122 9.38 7.98 5.33
N ILE A 123 8.63 8.29 4.28
CA ILE A 123 8.99 7.89 2.91
C ILE A 123 10.15 8.72 2.38
N LYS A 124 10.14 10.05 2.60
CA LYS A 124 11.18 10.95 2.08
C LYS A 124 12.52 10.81 2.78
N SER A 125 12.57 10.22 3.98
CA SER A 125 13.83 9.90 4.66
C SER A 125 14.59 8.72 4.04
N LYS A 126 13.94 7.93 3.17
CA LYS A 126 14.50 6.74 2.52
C LYS A 126 14.93 7.03 1.09
N LYS A 127 16.24 7.16 0.87
CA LYS A 127 16.82 7.42 -0.47
C LYS A 127 16.48 6.31 -1.47
N GLU A 128 16.31 5.08 -0.99
CA GLU A 128 15.96 3.90 -1.78
C GLU A 128 14.59 4.03 -2.45
N LEU A 129 13.68 4.82 -1.87
CA LEU A 129 12.34 5.03 -2.43
C LEU A 129 12.27 6.24 -3.38
N ALA A 130 13.30 7.10 -3.40
CA ALA A 130 13.25 8.40 -4.08
C ALA A 130 13.03 8.31 -5.60
N HIS A 131 13.34 7.18 -6.21
CA HIS A 131 13.31 6.97 -7.66
C HIS A 131 12.13 6.10 -8.14
N ILE A 132 11.27 5.66 -7.22
CA ILE A 132 10.09 4.86 -7.55
C ILE A 132 8.80 5.62 -7.21
N PRO A 133 7.70 5.41 -7.97
CA PRO A 133 6.40 5.95 -7.62
C PRO A 133 5.94 5.39 -6.27
N VAL A 134 5.42 6.28 -5.43
CA VAL A 134 4.85 5.95 -4.12
C VAL A 134 3.45 6.57 -4.01
N ILE A 135 2.44 5.71 -3.91
CA ILE A 135 1.03 6.08 -3.77
C ILE A 135 0.55 5.60 -2.39
N ALA A 136 -0.18 6.45 -1.67
CA ALA A 136 -0.79 6.11 -0.38
C ALA A 136 -2.31 6.31 -0.41
N GLU A 137 -2.97 5.98 0.70
CA GLU A 137 -4.43 6.12 0.87
C GLU A 137 -5.24 5.24 -0.09
N ALA A 138 -4.68 4.09 -0.49
CA ALA A 138 -5.38 3.12 -1.33
C ALA A 138 -6.35 2.26 -0.49
N ASP A 139 -7.47 1.86 -1.09
CA ASP A 139 -8.54 1.14 -0.41
C ASP A 139 -8.23 -0.37 -0.26
N PHE A 140 -7.18 -0.69 0.48
CA PHE A 140 -6.90 -2.03 0.99
C PHE A 140 -6.28 -1.93 2.40
N GLY A 141 -6.34 -3.03 3.14
CA GLY A 141 -5.92 -3.10 4.54
C GLY A 141 -7.11 -3.23 5.47
N HIS A 142 -7.02 -2.59 6.64
CA HIS A 142 -7.94 -2.81 7.75
C HIS A 142 -9.09 -1.79 7.85
N THR A 143 -9.18 -0.82 6.93
CA THR A 143 -10.36 0.03 6.74
C THR A 143 -11.32 -0.55 5.70
N ASP A 144 -12.58 -0.14 5.74
CA ASP A 144 -13.59 -0.52 4.75
C ASP A 144 -14.00 0.65 3.84
N PRO A 145 -14.40 0.44 2.58
CA PRO A 145 -14.32 -0.83 1.85
C PRO A 145 -12.90 -1.14 1.40
N LYS A 146 -12.65 -2.39 1.01
CA LYS A 146 -11.34 -2.87 0.56
C LYS A 146 -11.43 -3.60 -0.78
N ILE A 147 -10.45 -3.37 -1.64
CA ILE A 147 -10.25 -4.10 -2.88
C ILE A 147 -9.62 -5.47 -2.60
N THR A 148 -9.74 -6.39 -3.56
CA THR A 148 -9.01 -7.66 -3.55
C THR A 148 -7.71 -7.52 -4.34
N LEU A 149 -6.58 -7.88 -3.73
CA LEU A 149 -5.26 -7.86 -4.38
C LEU A 149 -4.94 -9.22 -5.01
N PRO A 150 -4.67 -9.30 -6.32
CA PRO A 150 -4.22 -10.52 -6.97
C PRO A 150 -2.70 -10.67 -6.81
N ILE A 151 -2.25 -11.24 -5.70
CA ILE A 151 -0.81 -11.46 -5.42
C ILE A 151 -0.20 -12.33 -6.53
N GLY A 152 0.89 -11.86 -7.13
CA GLY A 152 1.53 -12.47 -8.30
C GLY A 152 1.00 -11.96 -9.65
N GLY A 153 -0.11 -11.22 -9.65
CA GLY A 153 -0.65 -10.53 -10.83
C GLY A 153 0.20 -9.33 -11.26
N LYS A 154 -0.21 -8.66 -12.33
CA LYS A 154 0.48 -7.48 -12.89
C LYS A 154 -0.27 -6.20 -12.64
N VAL A 155 0.47 -5.12 -12.38
CA VAL A 155 -0.09 -3.78 -12.15
C VAL A 155 0.68 -2.73 -12.94
N ALA A 156 -0.05 -1.71 -13.40
CA ALA A 156 0.49 -0.44 -13.85
C ALA A 156 0.16 0.67 -12.85
N LEU A 157 1.16 1.47 -12.49
CA LEU A 157 1.00 2.70 -11.72
C LEU A 157 1.32 3.92 -12.57
N SER A 158 0.53 4.97 -12.40
CA SER A 158 0.85 6.31 -12.90
C SER A 158 0.53 7.32 -11.81
N ALA A 159 1.51 8.12 -11.42
CA ALA A 159 1.36 9.16 -10.40
C ALA A 159 2.04 10.45 -10.88
N ASP A 160 1.28 11.55 -10.90
CA ASP A 160 1.76 12.88 -11.30
C ASP A 160 1.14 13.97 -10.41
N GLN A 161 1.34 15.24 -10.77
CA GLN A 161 0.75 16.37 -10.03
C GLN A 161 -0.79 16.43 -10.04
N ASN A 162 -1.45 15.71 -10.96
CA ASN A 162 -2.90 15.68 -11.12
C ASN A 162 -3.56 14.51 -10.39
N GLY A 163 -2.79 13.52 -9.93
CA GLY A 163 -3.27 12.41 -9.13
C GLY A 163 -2.56 11.10 -9.44
N ALA A 164 -3.20 9.99 -9.05
CA ALA A 164 -2.68 8.66 -9.29
C ALA A 164 -3.71 7.74 -9.96
N LYS A 165 -3.21 6.73 -10.69
CA LYS A 165 -3.98 5.63 -11.25
C LYS A 165 -3.28 4.31 -10.92
N ILE A 166 -4.08 3.33 -10.52
CA ILE A 166 -3.66 1.95 -10.26
C ILE A 166 -4.51 1.06 -11.16
N THR A 167 -3.88 0.28 -12.03
CA THR A 167 -4.58 -0.60 -12.97
C THR A 167 -4.03 -2.01 -12.85
N PHE A 168 -4.86 -2.97 -12.48
CA PHE A 168 -4.51 -4.39 -12.54
C PHE A 168 -4.60 -4.86 -13.99
N LEU A 169 -3.52 -5.45 -14.49
CA LEU A 169 -3.38 -5.90 -15.87
C LEU A 169 -3.63 -7.41 -16.01
N GLU A 170 -3.20 -8.19 -15.01
CA GLU A 170 -3.35 -9.64 -14.94
C GLU A 170 -3.77 -10.01 -13.51
N HIS A 171 -4.86 -10.77 -13.35
CA HIS A 171 -5.46 -11.12 -12.05
C HIS A 171 -6.17 -12.47 -12.05
#